data_AF-A0A258KSW1-F1
#
_entry.id   AF-A0A258KSW1-F1
#
_cell.length_a   1.000
_cell.length_b   1.000
_cell.length_c   1.000
_cell.angle_alpha   90.00
_cell.angle_beta   90.00
_cell.angle_gamma   90.00
#
_symmetry.space_group_name_H-M   'P 1'
#
loop_
_entity.id
_entity.type
_entity.pdbx_description
1 polymer ?
#
loop_
_entity_poly.entity_id
_entity_poly.type
_entity_poly.pdbx_seq_one_letter_code
_entity_poly.pdbx_strand_id
1 'polypeptide(L)' 'ERIDTRHTHGTGCTLASACATGLAQGLPLEQAVARAWNYVHEAMLRAPGFGAGHGPLDHGWTLRK' A
#
# COMPACT_ATOMS: atom_id res chain seq x y z
N GLU A 1 3.04 -12.26 -7.05
CA GLU A 1 2.25 -13.25 -6.30
C GLU A 1 0.91 -12.63 -5.92
N ARG A 2 -0.17 -13.42 -5.82
CA ARG A 2 -1.50 -12.90 -5.43
C ARG A 2 -1.73 -13.19 -3.95
N ILE A 3 -2.07 -12.17 -3.18
CA ILE A 3 -2.44 -12.31 -1.76
C ILE A 3 -3.91 -12.72 -1.67
N ASP A 4 -4.21 -13.80 -0.96
CA ASP A 4 -5.59 -14.15 -0.61
C ASP A 4 -6.01 -13.39 0.66
N THR A 5 -6.79 -12.34 0.49
CA THR A 5 -7.24 -11.46 1.58
C THR A 5 -8.52 -10.70 1.21
N ARG A 6 -9.33 -10.40 2.22
CA ARG A 6 -10.48 -9.49 2.08
C ARG A 6 -10.10 -8.02 2.20
N HIS A 7 -8.89 -7.71 2.69
CA HIS A 7 -8.44 -6.36 2.99
C HIS A 7 -7.93 -5.66 1.73
N THR A 8 -8.86 -5.21 0.89
CA THR A 8 -8.56 -4.63 -0.43
C THR A 8 -9.02 -3.18 -0.57
N HIS A 9 -9.73 -2.64 0.42
CA HIS A 9 -10.23 -1.28 0.36
C HIS A 9 -9.07 -0.28 0.42
N GLY A 10 -9.06 0.67 -0.51
CA GLY A 10 -8.01 1.67 -0.61
C GLY A 10 -6.76 1.23 -1.38
N THR A 11 -6.70 0.03 -1.96
CA THR A 11 -5.52 -0.46 -2.72
C THR A 11 -5.08 0.53 -3.82
N GLY A 12 -6.00 0.93 -4.70
CA GLY A 12 -5.69 1.86 -5.79
C GLY A 12 -5.29 3.25 -5.29
N CYS A 13 -6.03 3.78 -4.32
CA CYS A 13 -5.71 5.09 -3.71
C CYS A 13 -4.32 5.08 -3.08
N THR A 14 -3.99 4.03 -2.33
CA THR A 14 -2.69 3.87 -1.67
C THR A 14 -1.56 3.79 -2.69
N LEU A 15 -1.74 3.02 -3.76
CA LEU A 15 -0.76 2.90 -4.83
C LEU A 15 -0.50 4.25 -5.49
N ALA A 16 -1.58 4.96 -5.89
CA ALA A 16 -1.47 6.27 -6.53
C ALA A 16 -0.81 7.31 -5.61
N SER A 17 -1.21 7.36 -4.34
CA SER A 17 -0.59 8.25 -3.35
C SER A 17 0.89 7.94 -3.14
N ALA A 18 1.27 6.67 -3.01
CA ALA A 18 2.66 6.28 -2.83
C ALA A 18 3.53 6.57 -4.08
N CYS A 19 2.99 6.38 -5.29
CA CYS A 19 3.65 6.81 -6.52
C CYS A 19 3.87 8.32 -6.53
N ALA A 20 2.82 9.10 -6.24
CA ALA A 20 2.91 10.56 -6.21
C ALA A 20 3.92 11.05 -5.17
N THR A 21 3.96 10.44 -3.98
CA THR A 21 4.96 10.74 -2.94
C THR A 21 6.38 10.42 -3.42
N GLY A 22 6.59 9.26 -4.07
CA GLY A 22 7.90 8.90 -4.61
C GLY A 22 8.40 9.88 -5.68
N LEU A 23 7.52 10.28 -6.60
CA LEU A 23 7.82 11.30 -7.61
C LEU A 23 8.13 12.66 -6.98
N ALA A 24 7.34 13.08 -5.98
CA ALA A 24 7.59 14.33 -5.25
C ALA A 24 8.92 14.33 -4.47
N GLN A 25 9.42 13.14 -4.11
CA GLN A 25 10.75 12.95 -3.51
C GLN A 25 11.89 12.90 -4.55
N GLY A 26 11.59 13.07 -5.84
CA GLY A 26 12.58 13.07 -6.91
C GLY A 26 12.98 11.68 -7.42
N LEU A 27 12.23 10.63 -7.06
CA LEU A 27 12.49 9.29 -7.60
C LEU A 27 12.13 9.24 -9.10
N PRO A 28 12.91 8.55 -9.93
CA PRO A 28 12.50 8.18 -11.28
C PRO A 28 11.16 7.42 -11.25
N LEU A 29 10.36 7.58 -12.30
CA LEU A 29 9.01 6.97 -12.37
C LEU A 29 9.01 5.47 -12.06
N GLU A 30 9.91 4.71 -12.67
CA GLU A 30 10.03 3.27 -12.45
C GLU A 30 10.32 2.92 -10.98
N GLN A 31 11.20 3.69 -10.32
CA GLN A 31 11.53 3.49 -8.91
C GLN A 31 10.37 3.89 -8.00
N ALA A 32 9.66 4.98 -8.32
CA ALA A 32 8.47 5.41 -7.58
C ALA A 32 7.37 4.34 -7.62
N VAL A 33 7.10 3.78 -8.81
CA VAL A 33 6.12 2.71 -9.00
C VAL A 33 6.54 1.43 -8.29
N ALA A 34 7.80 1.00 -8.41
CA ALA A 34 8.30 -0.20 -7.74
C ALA A 34 8.20 -0.07 -6.20
N ARG A 35 8.57 1.10 -5.66
CA ARG A 35 8.43 1.39 -4.23
C ARG A 35 6.96 1.41 -3.79
N ALA A 36 6.07 2.02 -4.57
CA ALA A 36 4.65 2.08 -4.28
C ALA A 36 4.00 0.69 -4.27
N TRP A 37 4.38 -0.16 -5.23
CA TRP A 37 3.92 -1.55 -5.29
C TRP A 37 4.30 -2.33 -4.03
N ASN A 38 5.57 -2.27 -3.64
CA ASN A 38 6.06 -2.92 -2.42
C ASN A 38 5.35 -2.36 -1.18
N TYR A 39 5.15 -1.05 -1.10
CA TYR A 39 4.45 -0.42 0.01
C TYR A 39 3.01 -0.92 0.16
N VAL A 40 2.26 -1.03 -0.94
CA VAL A 40 0.88 -1.54 -0.94
C VAL A 40 0.83 -3.02 -0.59
N HIS A 41 1.75 -3.81 -1.15
CA HIS A 41 1.86 -5.24 -0.87
C HIS A 41 2.06 -5.49 0.64
N GLU A 42 3.03 -4.80 1.25
CA GLU A 42 3.31 -4.94 2.68
C GLU A 42 2.17 -4.41 3.56
N ALA A 43 1.50 -3.33 3.15
CA ALA A 43 0.33 -2.79 3.84
C ALA A 43 -0.87 -3.76 3.82
N MET A 44 -0.99 -4.54 2.75
CA MET A 44 -2.04 -5.55 2.58
C MET A 44 -1.78 -6.78 3.45
N LEU A 45 -0.52 -7.23 3.52
CA LEU A 45 -0.12 -8.34 4.40
C LEU A 45 -0.30 -8.02 5.89
N ARG A 46 -0.19 -6.74 6.26
CA ARG A 46 -0.31 -6.24 7.65
C ARG A 46 -1.69 -5.67 7.98
N ALA A 47 -2.68 -5.88 7.11
CA ALA A 47 -3.99 -5.27 7.27
C ALA A 47 -4.57 -5.48 8.68
N PRO A 48 -5.15 -4.44 9.32
CA PRO A 48 -5.46 -4.45 10.74
C PRO A 48 -6.71 -5.27 11.13
N GLY A 49 -7.33 -5.99 10.18
CA GLY A 49 -8.50 -6.81 10.46
C GLY A 49 -9.83 -6.05 10.60
N PHE A 50 -9.85 -4.73 10.36
CA PHE A 50 -11.06 -3.91 10.57
C PHE A 50 -12.18 -4.19 9.55
N GLY A 51 -13.42 -4.06 10.03
CA GLY A 51 -14.65 -4.20 9.24
C GLY A 51 -15.11 -5.65 9.01
N ALA A 52 -16.37 -5.79 8.59
CA ALA A 52 -16.98 -7.08 8.24
C ALA A 52 -16.91 -7.40 6.73
N GLY A 53 -16.63 -6.41 5.88
CA GLY A 53 -16.52 -6.54 4.42
C GLY A 53 -15.08 -6.37 3.91
N HIS A 54 -14.92 -5.58 2.84
CA HIS A 54 -13.60 -5.22 2.33
C HIS A 54 -12.90 -4.24 3.29
N GLY A 55 -12.03 -4.76 4.13
CA GLY A 55 -11.32 -3.96 5.13
C GLY A 55 -10.19 -3.11 4.52
N PRO A 56 -9.72 -2.09 5.25
CA PRO A 56 -8.62 -1.24 4.82
C PRO A 56 -7.26 -1.95 4.91
N LEU A 57 -6.27 -1.37 4.24
CA LEU A 57 -4.85 -1.71 4.38
C LEU A 57 -4.24 -1.08 5.65
N ASP A 58 -3.07 -1.55 6.08
CA ASP A 58 -2.29 -0.89 7.13
C ASP A 58 -1.34 0.16 6.55
N HIS A 59 -1.81 1.40 6.32
CA HIS A 59 -0.96 2.47 5.79
C HIS A 59 0.22 2.84 6.70
N GLY A 60 0.08 2.64 8.01
CA GLY A 60 1.08 3.02 9.01
C GLY A 60 2.19 2.00 9.21
N TRP A 61 2.24 0.91 8.43
CA TRP A 61 3.13 -0.23 8.70
C TRP A 61 4.61 0.15 8.77
N THR A 62 5.05 1.16 8.02
CA THR A 62 6.44 1.65 8.03
C THR A 62 6.84 2.38 9.31
N LEU A 63 5.86 2.75 10.15
CA LEU A 63 6.07 3.46 11.42
C LEU A 63 6.00 2.51 12.63
N ARG A 64 5.66 1.23 12.42
CA ARG A 64 5.59 0.23 13.48
C ARG A 64 7.01 -0.19 13.88
N LYS A 65 7.22 -0.39 15.18
CA LYS A 65 8.49 -0.91 15.73
C LYS A 65 8.64 -2.40 15.48
#